data_AF-A0A6P0XW62-F1
#
_entry.id   AF-A0A6P0XW62-F1
#
_cell.length_a   1.000
_cell.length_b   1.000
_cell.length_c   1.000
_cell.angle_alpha   90.00
_cell.angle_beta   90.00
_cell.angle_gamma   90.00
#
_symmetry.space_group_name_H-M   'P 1'
#
loop_
_entity.id
_entity.type
_entity.pdbx_description
1 polymer ?
#
loop_
_entity_poly.entity_id
_entity_poly.type
_entity_poly.pdbx_seq_one_letter_code
_entity_poly.pdbx_strand_id
1 'polypeptide(L)'
;IGPPLTPGKSPWYNHYLFLPLKPFTEKEVANILSELATKPKLLYGIREIAGNNPALLQNAGFILYNKLQFQEPHNVDIETFVKDFLARTEHFFQEIWRLSTKEEQAILMLIALSGLKGRLPQTKKRYDLGNIDIIFSQKEQKLNDLEERGIIISHTTEDQTIYSFASSLMEWWVIQEIKNSNDEKLKNCDKTFLNLMTHRQLDRVKNVIRVLWKNENKEDVASIVEWIYGLVNAL
;
A
#
# COMPACT_ATOMS: atom_id res chain seq x y z
N ILE A 1 36.59 6.89 -24.77
CA ILE A 1 36.70 5.60 -25.49
C ILE A 1 36.05 4.56 -24.58
N GLY A 2 34.86 4.07 -24.95
CA GLY A 2 34.13 3.06 -24.19
C GLY A 2 34.64 1.64 -24.48
N PRO A 3 34.19 0.63 -23.71
CA PRO A 3 34.57 -0.75 -23.94
C PRO A 3 34.13 -1.24 -25.34
N PRO A 4 34.89 -2.18 -25.95
CA PRO A 4 34.57 -2.74 -27.26
C PRO A 4 33.22 -3.46 -27.24
N LEU A 5 32.38 -3.16 -28.23
CA LEU A 5 31.02 -3.71 -28.35
C LEU A 5 31.08 -5.17 -28.81
N THR A 6 30.43 -6.08 -28.07
CA THR A 6 30.30 -7.49 -28.46
C THR A 6 29.07 -7.67 -29.34
N PRO A 7 29.19 -8.27 -30.53
CA PRO A 7 28.03 -8.58 -31.37
C PRO A 7 27.03 -9.48 -30.61
N GLY A 8 25.77 -9.04 -30.52
CA GLY A 8 24.71 -9.77 -29.81
C GLY A 8 24.48 -9.35 -28.35
N LYS A 9 25.23 -8.39 -27.81
CA LYS A 9 24.95 -7.78 -26.50
C LYS A 9 24.64 -6.28 -26.67
N SER A 10 23.70 -5.79 -25.87
CA SER A 10 23.39 -4.35 -25.86
C SER A 10 24.67 -3.57 -25.55
N PRO A 11 25.03 -2.56 -26.37
CA PRO A 11 26.19 -1.71 -26.12
C PRO A 11 25.98 -0.81 -24.90
N TRP A 12 24.75 -0.70 -24.44
CA TRP A 12 24.38 0.00 -23.22
C TRP A 12 24.58 -0.95 -22.04
N TYR A 13 25.68 -0.76 -21.32
CA TYR A 13 25.76 -1.21 -19.93
C TYR A 13 24.61 -0.49 -19.21
N ASN A 14 23.51 -1.21 -18.99
CA ASN A 14 22.26 -0.59 -18.59
C ASN A 14 22.39 -0.17 -17.11
N HIS A 15 22.96 1.01 -16.87
CA HIS A 15 23.12 1.56 -15.52
C HIS A 15 21.76 1.74 -14.84
N TYR A 16 20.69 1.90 -15.63
CA TYR A 16 19.31 1.92 -15.18
C TYR A 16 18.80 0.57 -14.67
N LEU A 17 19.48 -0.54 -14.95
CA LEU A 17 19.12 -1.87 -14.45
C LEU A 17 19.38 -2.00 -12.93
N PHE A 18 20.12 -1.05 -12.34
CA PHE A 18 20.47 -1.01 -10.92
C PHE A 18 19.94 0.22 -10.17
N LEU A 19 19.15 1.08 -10.82
CA LEU A 19 18.55 2.22 -10.16
C LEU A 19 17.08 1.89 -9.87
N PRO A 20 16.73 1.53 -8.62
CA PRO A 20 15.32 1.39 -8.26
C PRO A 20 14.62 2.72 -8.53
N LEU A 21 13.43 2.65 -9.16
CA LEU A 21 12.55 3.80 -9.28
C LEU A 21 12.15 4.23 -7.87
N LYS A 22 12.81 5.26 -7.35
CA LYS A 22 12.54 5.76 -6.01
C LYS A 22 11.12 6.35 -5.98
N PRO A 23 10.39 6.15 -4.87
CA PRO A 23 9.21 6.97 -4.59
C PRO A 23 9.54 8.45 -4.70
N PHE A 24 8.59 9.24 -5.17
CA PHE A 24 8.72 10.69 -5.16
C PHE A 24 8.81 11.22 -3.73
N THR A 25 9.53 12.31 -3.55
CA THR A 25 9.48 13.07 -2.31
C THR A 25 8.15 13.82 -2.20
N GLU A 26 7.73 14.16 -0.97
CA GLU A 26 6.52 14.95 -0.74
C GLU A 26 6.49 16.27 -1.54
N LYS A 27 7.67 16.87 -1.75
CA LYS A 27 7.83 18.09 -2.55
C LYS A 27 7.57 17.83 -4.03
N GLU A 28 8.10 16.72 -4.57
CA GLU A 28 7.86 16.34 -5.97
C GLU A 28 6.39 16.02 -6.20
N VAL A 29 5.75 15.27 -5.29
CA VAL A 29 4.30 15.01 -5.37
C VAL A 29 3.51 16.31 -5.33
N ALA A 30 3.82 17.22 -4.41
CA ALA A 30 3.15 18.52 -4.33
C ALA A 30 3.30 19.33 -5.62
N ASN A 31 4.49 19.35 -6.22
CA ASN A 31 4.73 20.04 -7.49
C ASN A 31 3.91 19.43 -8.63
N ILE A 32 3.95 18.10 -8.80
CA ILE A 32 3.18 17.38 -9.83
C ILE A 32 1.68 17.66 -9.69
N LEU A 33 1.16 17.60 -8.46
CA LEU A 33 -0.25 17.83 -8.19
C LEU A 33 -0.64 19.31 -8.34
N SER A 34 0.26 20.25 -8.09
CA SER A 34 -0.02 21.70 -8.21
C SER A 34 -0.23 22.17 -9.66
N GLU A 35 0.35 21.46 -10.63
CA GLU A 35 0.15 21.74 -12.05
C GLU A 35 -1.25 21.32 -12.56
N LEU A 36 -1.94 20.48 -11.79
CA LEU A 36 -3.29 20.01 -12.11
C LEU A 36 -4.30 21.01 -11.56
N ALA A 37 -4.79 21.90 -12.42
CA ALA A 37 -5.86 22.84 -12.09
C ALA A 37 -7.19 22.10 -11.83
N THR A 38 -7.39 21.59 -10.61
CA THR A 38 -8.62 20.90 -10.17
C THR A 38 -8.95 21.19 -8.70
N LYS A 39 -9.97 20.53 -8.14
CA LYS A 39 -10.37 20.67 -6.73
C LYS A 39 -9.24 20.26 -5.79
N PRO A 40 -8.85 21.10 -4.80
CA PRO A 40 -7.88 20.73 -3.77
C PRO A 40 -8.22 19.41 -3.07
N LYS A 41 -9.52 19.16 -2.87
CA LYS A 41 -10.08 17.94 -2.27
C LYS A 41 -9.73 16.67 -3.05
N LEU A 42 -9.75 16.75 -4.38
CA LEU A 42 -9.38 15.63 -5.25
C LEU A 42 -7.87 15.40 -5.24
N LEU A 43 -7.07 16.47 -5.24
CA LEU A 43 -5.61 16.38 -5.12
C LEU A 43 -5.18 15.74 -3.80
N TYR A 44 -5.83 16.11 -2.70
CA TYR A 44 -5.62 15.46 -1.40
C TYR A 44 -5.94 13.97 -1.47
N GLY A 45 -7.12 13.61 -2.02
CA GLY A 45 -7.49 12.21 -2.20
C GLY A 45 -6.49 11.42 -3.06
N ILE A 46 -5.98 12.01 -4.14
CA ILE A 46 -4.93 11.42 -4.98
C ILE A 46 -3.65 11.19 -4.19
N ARG A 47 -3.19 12.18 -3.42
CA ARG A 47 -2.01 12.06 -2.58
C ARG A 47 -2.17 10.94 -1.56
N GLU A 48 -3.34 10.81 -0.93
CA GLU A 48 -3.59 9.74 0.04
C GLU A 48 -3.57 8.35 -0.63
N ILE A 49 -4.24 8.16 -1.77
CA ILE A 49 -4.37 6.83 -2.39
C ILE A 49 -3.12 6.39 -3.16
N ALA A 50 -2.45 7.32 -3.84
CA ALA A 50 -1.25 7.03 -4.63
C ALA A 50 0.02 7.13 -3.78
N GLY A 51 -0.02 7.95 -2.72
CA GLY A 51 1.14 8.33 -1.93
C GLY A 51 2.27 8.85 -2.81
N ASN A 52 3.47 8.36 -2.53
CA ASN A 52 4.69 8.73 -3.23
C ASN A 52 5.00 7.81 -4.41
N ASN A 53 4.09 6.90 -4.79
CA ASN A 53 4.34 5.91 -5.84
C ASN A 53 4.22 6.54 -7.25
N PRO A 54 5.30 6.56 -8.06
CA PRO A 54 5.28 7.22 -9.36
C PRO A 54 4.26 6.64 -10.35
N ALA A 55 4.08 5.32 -10.37
CA ALA A 55 3.16 4.66 -11.29
C ALA A 55 1.70 4.99 -10.93
N LEU A 56 1.38 5.01 -9.63
CA LEU A 56 0.03 5.39 -9.17
C LEU A 56 -0.25 6.87 -9.45
N LEU A 57 0.70 7.77 -9.17
CA LEU A 57 0.55 9.20 -9.46
C LEU A 57 0.41 9.48 -10.96
N GLN A 58 1.16 8.79 -11.81
CA GLN A 58 1.02 8.89 -13.26
C GLN A 58 -0.36 8.44 -13.74
N ASN A 59 -0.89 7.33 -13.20
CA ASN A 59 -2.23 6.87 -13.53
C ASN A 59 -3.31 7.86 -13.06
N ALA A 60 -3.18 8.40 -11.84
CA ALA A 60 -4.09 9.42 -11.32
C ALA A 60 -4.08 10.68 -12.21
N GLY A 61 -2.89 11.18 -12.55
CA GLY A 61 -2.71 12.33 -13.42
C GLY A 61 -3.30 12.11 -14.81
N PHE A 62 -3.08 10.93 -15.42
CA PHE A 62 -3.63 10.61 -16.73
C PHE A 62 -5.17 10.55 -16.72
N ILE A 63 -5.78 9.91 -15.72
CA ILE A 63 -7.24 9.85 -15.58
C ILE A 63 -7.81 11.26 -15.41
N LEU A 64 -7.19 12.06 -14.55
CA LEU A 64 -7.63 13.41 -14.29
C LEU A 64 -7.51 14.28 -15.54
N TYR A 65 -6.37 14.24 -16.23
CA TYR A 65 -6.15 14.96 -17.48
C TYR A 65 -7.23 14.65 -18.52
N ASN A 66 -7.55 13.36 -18.72
CA ASN A 66 -8.62 12.96 -19.64
C ASN A 66 -9.98 13.51 -19.22
N LYS A 67 -10.32 13.50 -17.92
CA LYS A 67 -11.60 14.07 -17.45
C LYS A 67 -11.65 15.58 -17.65
N LEU A 68 -10.55 16.28 -17.42
CA LEU A 68 -10.44 17.74 -17.62
C LEU A 68 -10.54 18.16 -19.09
N GLN A 69 -10.30 17.27 -20.05
CA GLN A 69 -10.54 17.57 -21.47
C GLN A 69 -12.04 17.70 -21.80
N PHE A 70 -12.90 17.01 -21.06
CA PHE A 70 -14.34 16.90 -21.35
C PHE A 70 -15.23 17.52 -20.28
N GLN A 71 -14.65 17.96 -19.15
CA GLN A 71 -15.37 18.49 -18.00
C GLN A 71 -14.66 19.74 -17.47
N GLU A 72 -15.44 20.71 -17.00
CA GLU A 72 -14.92 21.81 -16.21
C GLU A 72 -14.15 21.28 -14.99
N PRO A 73 -13.00 21.87 -14.61
CA PRO A 73 -12.21 21.42 -13.47
C PRO A 73 -12.96 21.23 -12.14
N HIS A 74 -14.02 22.01 -11.94
CA HIS A 74 -14.85 22.00 -10.75
C HIS A 74 -16.00 20.97 -10.82
N ASN A 75 -16.13 20.24 -11.92
CA ASN A 75 -17.20 19.25 -12.13
C ASN A 75 -16.69 17.81 -12.21
N VAL A 76 -15.40 17.58 -11.97
CA VAL A 76 -14.85 16.22 -11.91
C VAL A 76 -15.57 15.44 -10.81
N ASP A 77 -16.23 14.36 -11.22
CA ASP A 77 -16.88 13.40 -10.34
C ASP A 77 -15.83 12.50 -9.66
N ILE A 78 -15.78 12.59 -8.33
CA ILE A 78 -14.83 11.88 -7.47
C ILE A 78 -15.12 10.39 -7.48
N GLU A 79 -16.40 9.98 -7.49
CA GLU A 79 -16.76 8.56 -7.43
C GLU A 79 -16.32 7.84 -8.69
N THR A 80 -16.65 8.42 -9.86
CA THR A 80 -16.19 7.89 -11.14
C THR A 80 -14.66 7.93 -11.25
N PHE A 81 -13.98 8.98 -10.73
CA PHE A 81 -12.51 9.01 -10.68
C PHE A 81 -11.93 7.83 -9.88
N VAL A 82 -12.42 7.59 -8.66
CA VAL A 82 -11.93 6.50 -7.81
C VAL A 82 -12.16 5.16 -8.49
N LYS A 83 -13.35 4.93 -9.06
CA LYS A 83 -13.65 3.69 -9.79
C LYS A 83 -12.71 3.44 -10.96
N ASP A 84 -12.48 4.46 -11.79
CA ASP A 84 -11.55 4.37 -12.93
C ASP A 84 -10.11 4.14 -12.46
N PHE A 85 -9.72 4.79 -11.37
CA PHE A 85 -8.39 4.65 -10.79
C PHE A 85 -8.16 3.24 -10.25
N LEU A 86 -9.11 2.70 -9.50
CA LEU A 86 -9.08 1.32 -9.01
C LEU A 86 -8.95 0.33 -10.17
N ALA A 87 -9.84 0.44 -11.18
CA ALA A 87 -9.84 -0.46 -12.33
C ALA A 87 -8.51 -0.44 -13.11
N ARG A 88 -7.84 0.71 -13.18
CA ARG A 88 -6.54 0.85 -13.85
C ARG A 88 -5.36 0.41 -13.02
N THR A 89 -5.45 0.46 -11.69
CA THR A 89 -4.29 0.21 -10.80
C THR A 89 -4.34 -1.13 -10.09
N GLU A 90 -5.49 -1.81 -10.10
CA GLU A 90 -5.68 -3.10 -9.41
C GLU A 90 -4.60 -4.14 -9.76
N HIS A 91 -4.27 -4.25 -11.04
CA HIS A 91 -3.26 -5.19 -11.51
C HIS A 91 -1.87 -4.95 -10.90
N PHE A 92 -1.52 -3.71 -10.53
CA PHE A 92 -0.25 -3.44 -9.84
C PHE A 92 -0.21 -4.12 -8.48
N PHE A 93 -1.29 -4.03 -7.71
CA PHE A 93 -1.36 -4.62 -6.37
C PHE A 93 -1.40 -6.15 -6.44
N GLN A 94 -2.16 -6.70 -7.39
CA GLN A 94 -2.18 -8.14 -7.67
C GLN A 94 -0.79 -8.67 -8.04
N GLU A 95 -0.06 -7.97 -8.90
CA GLU A 95 1.29 -8.35 -9.31
C GLU A 95 2.30 -8.19 -8.17
N ILE A 96 2.26 -7.08 -7.41
CA ILE A 96 3.10 -6.89 -6.23
C ILE A 96 2.90 -8.06 -5.26
N TRP A 97 1.66 -8.44 -4.99
CA TRP A 97 1.36 -9.58 -4.13
C TRP A 97 1.87 -10.90 -4.69
N ARG A 98 1.60 -11.17 -5.98
CA ARG A 98 2.00 -12.41 -6.66
C ARG A 98 3.52 -12.58 -6.69
N LEU A 99 4.26 -11.49 -6.88
CA LEU A 99 5.73 -11.47 -6.92
C LEU A 99 6.36 -11.46 -5.52
N SER A 100 5.59 -11.15 -4.48
CA SER A 100 6.09 -11.17 -3.11
C SER A 100 6.26 -12.60 -2.61
N THR A 101 7.35 -12.85 -1.90
CA THR A 101 7.56 -14.14 -1.23
C THR A 101 6.50 -14.38 -0.16
N LYS A 102 6.32 -15.63 0.28
CA LYS A 102 5.37 -15.91 1.38
C LYS A 102 5.71 -15.13 2.65
N GLU A 103 7.00 -14.99 2.95
CA GLU A 103 7.46 -14.20 4.09
C GLU A 103 7.14 -12.71 3.92
N GLU A 104 7.38 -12.14 2.74
CA GLU A 104 7.00 -10.75 2.42
C GLU A 104 5.48 -10.53 2.51
N GLN A 105 4.66 -11.46 1.98
CA GLN A 105 3.20 -11.41 2.13
C GLN A 105 2.80 -11.37 3.61
N ALA A 106 3.43 -12.20 4.46
CA ALA A 106 3.16 -12.21 5.89
C ALA A 106 3.59 -10.89 6.58
N ILE A 107 4.73 -10.31 6.20
CA ILE A 107 5.17 -8.99 6.69
C ILE A 107 4.18 -7.89 6.28
N LEU A 108 3.76 -7.86 5.01
CA LEU A 108 2.77 -6.89 4.51
C LEU A 108 1.44 -7.01 5.25
N MET A 109 0.98 -8.24 5.52
CA MET A 109 -0.20 -8.46 6.35
C MET A 109 -0.02 -7.88 7.76
N LEU A 110 1.15 -8.07 8.39
CA LEU A 110 1.42 -7.53 9.73
C LEU A 110 1.45 -6.00 9.74
N ILE A 111 2.03 -5.38 8.72
CA ILE A 111 2.02 -3.91 8.56
C ILE A 111 0.58 -3.41 8.43
N ALA A 112 -0.24 -4.06 7.60
CA ALA A 112 -1.66 -3.69 7.41
C ALA A 112 -2.47 -3.82 8.71
N LEU A 113 -2.26 -4.91 9.46
CA LEU A 113 -2.88 -5.11 10.76
C LEU A 113 -2.38 -4.05 11.77
N SER A 114 -1.09 -3.72 11.76
CA SER A 114 -0.57 -2.65 12.62
C SER A 114 -1.24 -1.30 12.33
N GLY A 115 -1.39 -0.94 11.05
CA GLY A 115 -2.04 0.28 10.60
C GLY A 115 -3.53 0.39 10.97
N LEU A 116 -4.21 -0.76 11.08
CA LEU A 116 -5.62 -0.82 11.52
C LEU A 116 -5.80 -0.60 13.03
N LYS A 117 -4.73 -0.74 13.84
CA LYS A 117 -4.79 -0.53 15.28
C LYS A 117 -5.24 0.89 15.59
N GLY A 118 -6.35 1.03 16.31
CA GLY A 118 -6.91 2.33 16.69
C GLY A 118 -7.86 2.96 15.68
N ARG A 119 -7.85 2.50 14.40
CA ARG A 119 -8.79 2.94 13.35
C ARG A 119 -10.17 2.28 13.46
N LEU A 120 -10.27 1.13 14.12
CA LEU A 120 -11.53 0.40 14.31
C LEU A 120 -12.15 0.72 15.69
N PRO A 121 -13.20 1.56 15.78
CA PRO A 121 -13.73 2.05 17.06
C PRO A 121 -14.31 0.92 17.93
N GLN A 122 -14.91 -0.09 17.30
CA GLN A 122 -15.65 -1.16 17.98
C GLN A 122 -14.76 -2.30 18.48
N THR A 123 -13.53 -2.41 17.98
CA THR A 123 -12.62 -3.53 18.29
C THR A 123 -11.42 -3.14 19.16
N LYS A 124 -11.32 -1.86 19.60
CA LYS A 124 -10.18 -1.34 20.38
C LYS A 124 -9.75 -2.20 21.59
N LYS A 125 -10.70 -2.89 22.26
CA LYS A 125 -10.39 -3.78 23.40
C LYS A 125 -9.91 -5.20 23.00
N ARG A 126 -10.16 -5.63 21.76
CA ARG A 126 -9.83 -6.98 21.24
C ARG A 126 -8.74 -6.96 20.17
N TYR A 127 -8.22 -5.77 19.86
CA TYR A 127 -7.20 -5.53 18.86
C TYR A 127 -5.82 -5.39 19.53
N ASP A 128 -5.23 -6.51 19.90
CA ASP A 128 -3.87 -6.56 20.47
C ASP A 128 -2.98 -7.47 19.62
N LEU A 129 -2.03 -6.84 18.92
CA LEU A 129 -0.98 -7.53 18.16
C LEU A 129 0.26 -7.83 19.03
N GLY A 130 0.34 -7.27 20.25
CA GLY A 130 1.55 -7.29 21.07
C GLY A 130 2.68 -6.44 20.47
N ASN A 131 3.93 -6.81 20.80
CA ASN A 131 5.15 -6.14 20.34
C ASN A 131 5.57 -6.66 18.95
N ILE A 132 4.72 -6.48 17.94
CA ILE A 132 5.06 -6.85 16.56
C ILE A 132 6.22 -6.02 16.00
N ASP A 133 6.50 -4.86 16.58
CA ASP A 133 7.60 -3.99 16.18
C ASP A 133 8.96 -4.69 16.33
N ILE A 134 9.09 -5.60 17.31
CA ILE A 134 10.28 -6.44 17.48
C ILE A 134 10.50 -7.36 16.26
N ILE A 135 9.41 -7.84 15.64
CA ILE A 135 9.49 -8.68 14.44
C ILE A 135 10.06 -7.85 13.29
N PHE A 136 9.66 -6.59 13.17
CA PHE A 136 10.18 -5.70 12.13
C PHE A 136 11.67 -5.44 12.31
N SER A 137 12.14 -5.18 13.54
CA SER A 137 13.58 -5.03 13.81
C SER A 137 14.40 -6.27 13.43
N GLN A 138 13.83 -7.47 13.50
CA GLN A 138 14.51 -8.72 13.13
C GLN A 138 14.49 -9.01 11.62
N LYS A 139 13.70 -8.26 10.85
CA LYS A 139 13.47 -8.49 9.41
C LYS A 139 13.83 -7.26 8.58
N GLU A 140 14.73 -6.43 9.09
CA GLU A 140 15.16 -5.17 8.48
C GLU A 140 15.56 -5.33 7.01
N GLN A 141 16.34 -6.36 6.65
CA GLN A 141 16.70 -6.61 5.25
C GLN A 141 15.47 -6.77 4.34
N LYS A 142 14.45 -7.49 4.80
CA LYS A 142 13.22 -7.69 4.01
C LYS A 142 12.35 -6.45 3.94
N LEU A 143 12.36 -5.64 4.99
CA LEU A 143 11.68 -4.35 5.00
C LEU A 143 12.36 -3.37 4.05
N ASN A 144 13.70 -3.34 4.04
CA ASN A 144 14.48 -2.54 3.10
C ASN A 144 14.21 -2.96 1.66
N ASP A 145 14.15 -4.26 1.35
CA ASP A 145 13.80 -4.75 0.01
C ASP A 145 12.39 -4.24 -0.43
N LEU A 146 11.41 -4.23 0.48
CA LEU A 146 10.05 -3.76 0.21
C LEU A 146 9.98 -2.23 0.07
N GLU A 147 10.79 -1.49 0.84
CA GLU A 147 10.91 -0.03 0.79
C GLU A 147 11.61 0.44 -0.49
N GLU A 148 12.70 -0.23 -0.90
CA GLU A 148 13.39 0.02 -2.16
C GLU A 148 12.47 -0.20 -3.38
N ARG A 149 11.52 -1.14 -3.26
CA ARG A 149 10.46 -1.37 -4.25
C ARG A 149 9.29 -0.39 -4.17
N GLY A 150 9.30 0.54 -3.21
CA GLY A 150 8.26 1.55 -3.03
C GLY A 150 6.90 0.99 -2.60
N ILE A 151 6.88 -0.17 -1.94
CA ILE A 151 5.65 -0.81 -1.45
C ILE A 151 5.30 -0.27 -0.05
N ILE A 152 6.33 -0.11 0.77
CA ILE A 152 6.24 0.45 2.12
C ILE A 152 7.15 1.66 2.25
N ILE A 153 6.94 2.44 3.29
CA ILE A 153 7.79 3.53 3.75
C ILE A 153 8.10 3.33 5.22
N SER A 154 9.23 3.86 5.65
CA SER A 154 9.63 3.89 7.05
C SER A 154 9.66 5.31 7.60
N HIS A 155 9.27 5.46 8.86
CA HIS A 155 9.43 6.68 9.65
C HIS A 155 10.20 6.34 10.91
N THR A 156 11.42 6.85 11.03
CA THR A 156 12.24 6.63 12.21
C THR A 156 12.01 7.75 13.22
N THR A 157 11.58 7.37 14.42
CA THR A 157 11.53 8.23 15.62
C THR A 157 12.71 7.89 16.53
N GLU A 158 12.97 8.70 17.57
CA GLU A 158 14.08 8.48 18.51
C GLU A 158 14.08 7.08 19.14
N ASP A 159 12.90 6.47 19.31
CA ASP A 159 12.74 5.18 19.99
C ASP A 159 12.45 3.98 19.07
N GLN A 160 11.96 4.22 17.85
CA GLN A 160 11.50 3.13 16.96
C GLN A 160 11.33 3.55 15.50
N THR A 161 11.51 2.57 14.61
CA THR A 161 11.15 2.67 13.19
C THR A 161 9.75 2.13 12.98
N ILE A 162 8.86 2.96 12.46
CA ILE A 162 7.48 2.61 12.14
C ILE A 162 7.39 2.40 10.63
N TYR A 163 6.86 1.24 10.22
CA TYR A 163 6.62 0.92 8.82
C TYR A 163 5.14 1.07 8.47
N SER A 164 4.86 1.66 7.32
CA SER A 164 3.52 1.82 6.75
C SER A 164 3.55 1.59 5.24
N PHE A 165 2.40 1.39 4.62
CA PHE A 165 2.35 1.29 3.16
C PHE A 165 2.62 2.65 2.52
N ALA A 166 3.34 2.62 1.40
CA ALA A 166 3.57 3.81 0.58
C ALA A 166 2.28 4.32 -0.09
N SER A 167 1.28 3.44 -0.24
CA SER A 167 -0.03 3.73 -0.83
C SER A 167 -1.12 3.18 0.08
N SER A 168 -2.07 4.04 0.43
CA SER A 168 -3.21 3.68 1.25
C SER A 168 -4.16 2.71 0.52
N LEU A 169 -4.13 2.72 -0.82
CA LEU A 169 -4.82 1.75 -1.66
C LEU A 169 -4.15 0.36 -1.64
N MET A 170 -2.82 0.31 -1.60
CA MET A 170 -2.10 -0.97 -1.40
C MET A 170 -2.38 -1.54 -0.01
N GLU A 171 -2.40 -0.71 1.04
CA GLU A 171 -2.80 -1.13 2.40
C GLU A 171 -4.20 -1.76 2.36
N TRP A 172 -5.15 -1.08 1.72
CA TRP A 172 -6.50 -1.58 1.57
C TRP A 172 -6.56 -2.93 0.84
N TRP A 173 -5.83 -3.08 -0.27
CA TRP A 173 -5.82 -4.32 -1.05
C TRP A 173 -5.33 -5.50 -0.20
N VAL A 174 -4.26 -5.30 0.59
CA VAL A 174 -3.78 -6.32 1.53
C VAL A 174 -4.81 -6.64 2.61
N ILE A 175 -5.54 -5.64 3.10
CA ILE A 175 -6.66 -5.85 4.04
C ILE A 175 -7.75 -6.71 3.40
N GLN A 176 -8.06 -6.53 2.11
CA GLN A 176 -9.01 -7.38 1.41
C GLN A 176 -8.51 -8.81 1.27
N GLU A 177 -7.24 -9.02 0.97
CA GLU A 177 -6.67 -10.38 0.95
C GLU A 177 -6.81 -11.06 2.32
N ILE A 178 -6.63 -10.32 3.41
CA ILE A 178 -6.86 -10.83 4.76
C ILE A 178 -8.34 -11.17 4.95
N LYS A 179 -9.26 -10.26 4.59
CA LYS A 179 -10.72 -10.45 4.76
C LYS A 179 -11.28 -11.61 3.92
N ASN A 180 -10.79 -11.78 2.70
CA ASN A 180 -11.20 -12.84 1.75
C ASN A 180 -10.46 -14.16 1.98
N SER A 181 -9.59 -14.22 3.00
CA SER A 181 -8.98 -15.45 3.46
C SER A 181 -9.93 -16.25 4.37
N ASN A 182 -9.53 -17.47 4.71
CA ASN A 182 -10.30 -18.36 5.58
C ASN A 182 -9.35 -19.11 6.54
N ASP A 183 -9.90 -19.83 7.52
CA ASP A 183 -9.09 -20.55 8.52
C ASP A 183 -8.16 -21.59 7.87
N GLU A 184 -8.50 -22.17 6.72
CA GLU A 184 -7.63 -23.12 6.00
C GLU A 184 -6.41 -22.43 5.38
N LYS A 185 -6.62 -21.32 4.67
CA LYS A 185 -5.54 -20.48 4.12
C LYS A 185 -4.67 -19.95 5.24
N LEU A 186 -5.27 -19.53 6.36
CA LEU A 186 -4.53 -19.03 7.52
C LEU A 186 -3.66 -20.13 8.14
N LYS A 187 -4.19 -21.36 8.32
CA LYS A 187 -3.41 -22.52 8.77
C LYS A 187 -2.25 -22.85 7.84
N ASN A 188 -2.44 -22.73 6.53
CA ASN A 188 -1.37 -22.95 5.56
C ASN A 188 -0.26 -21.89 5.67
N CYS A 189 -0.61 -20.68 6.10
CA CYS A 189 0.34 -19.60 6.39
C CYS A 189 1.02 -19.72 7.77
N ASP A 190 0.60 -20.64 8.65
CA ASP A 190 1.15 -20.79 10.00
C ASP A 190 2.66 -20.97 9.98
N LYS A 191 3.18 -21.83 9.10
CA LYS A 191 4.61 -22.08 8.98
C LYS A 191 5.38 -20.79 8.65
N THR A 192 4.82 -19.97 7.76
CA THR A 192 5.41 -18.70 7.37
C THR A 192 5.40 -17.70 8.51
N PHE A 193 4.29 -17.58 9.24
CA PHE A 193 4.23 -16.69 10.39
C PHE A 193 5.12 -17.19 11.53
N LEU A 194 5.25 -18.49 11.75
CA LEU A 194 6.16 -19.04 12.77
C LEU A 194 7.64 -18.80 12.46
N ASN A 195 8.01 -18.58 11.20
CA ASN A 195 9.35 -18.10 10.83
C ASN A 195 9.59 -16.62 11.18
N LEU A 196 8.52 -15.89 11.49
CA LEU A 196 8.56 -14.47 11.86
C LEU A 196 8.34 -14.25 13.36
N MET A 197 7.55 -15.10 14.02
CA MET A 197 7.09 -14.85 15.38
C MET A 197 6.88 -16.15 16.17
N THR A 198 6.79 -16.02 17.49
CA THR A 198 6.48 -17.15 18.38
C THR A 198 5.04 -17.64 18.20
N HIS A 199 4.76 -18.88 18.59
CA HIS A 199 3.39 -19.44 18.61
C HIS A 199 2.39 -18.53 19.35
N ARG A 200 2.80 -17.95 20.49
CA ARG A 200 1.95 -17.05 21.27
C ARG A 200 1.61 -15.77 20.50
N GLN A 201 2.56 -15.21 19.75
CA GLN A 201 2.32 -14.04 18.90
C GLN A 201 1.42 -14.41 17.71
N LEU A 202 1.63 -15.58 17.10
CA LEU A 202 0.79 -16.07 16.01
C LEU A 202 -0.67 -16.21 16.46
N ASP A 203 -0.92 -16.75 17.65
CA ASP A 203 -2.29 -16.87 18.18
C ASP A 203 -2.97 -15.50 18.33
N ARG A 204 -2.22 -14.46 18.74
CA ARG A 204 -2.74 -13.08 18.81
C ARG A 204 -3.09 -12.55 17.42
N VAL A 205 -2.19 -12.70 16.44
CA VAL A 205 -2.42 -12.28 15.05
C VAL A 205 -3.65 -12.98 14.46
N LYS A 206 -3.77 -14.30 14.64
CA LYS A 206 -4.94 -15.07 14.20
C LYS A 206 -6.23 -14.60 14.84
N ASN A 207 -6.21 -14.27 16.13
CA ASN A 207 -7.38 -13.74 16.82
C ASN A 207 -7.81 -12.40 16.24
N VAL A 208 -6.86 -11.51 15.93
CA VAL A 208 -7.14 -10.22 15.27
C VAL A 208 -7.74 -10.46 13.87
N ILE A 209 -7.17 -11.34 13.06
CA ILE A 209 -7.70 -11.69 11.73
C ILE A 209 -9.14 -12.22 11.84
N ARG A 210 -9.41 -13.13 12.78
CA ARG A 210 -10.76 -13.65 13.01
C ARG A 210 -11.75 -12.60 13.48
N VAL A 211 -11.31 -11.59 14.22
CA VAL A 211 -12.15 -10.44 14.59
C VAL A 211 -12.53 -9.64 13.34
N LEU A 212 -11.61 -9.46 12.39
CA LEU A 212 -11.89 -8.81 11.11
C LEU A 212 -12.90 -9.59 10.25
N TRP A 213 -12.93 -10.93 10.37
CA TRP A 213 -13.88 -11.77 9.63
C TRP A 213 -15.31 -11.79 10.18
N LYS A 214 -15.56 -11.33 11.41
CA LYS A 214 -16.92 -11.30 11.96
C LYS A 214 -17.77 -10.29 11.17
N ASN A 215 -18.95 -10.75 10.73
CA ASN A 215 -19.79 -10.15 9.67
C ASN A 215 -20.16 -8.66 9.86
N GLU A 216 -20.03 -8.08 11.05
CA GLU A 216 -20.23 -6.63 11.29
C GLU A 216 -19.15 -5.74 10.64
N ASN A 217 -18.05 -6.32 10.14
CA ASN A 217 -16.94 -5.60 9.50
C ASN A 217 -16.79 -5.87 7.98
N LYS A 218 -17.78 -6.51 7.35
CA LYS A 218 -17.77 -7.00 5.95
C LYS A 218 -18.47 -6.07 4.94
N GLU A 219 -18.41 -4.75 5.11
CA GLU A 219 -18.85 -3.86 4.03
C GLU A 219 -17.71 -3.69 3.00
N ASP A 220 -17.90 -4.42 1.90
CA ASP A 220 -17.01 -4.56 0.75
C ASP A 220 -17.07 -3.32 -0.16
N VAL A 221 -15.90 -2.83 -0.60
CA VAL A 221 -15.66 -1.78 -1.62
C VAL A 221 -16.29 -0.39 -1.34
N ALA A 222 -17.54 -0.32 -0.91
CA ALA A 222 -18.18 0.86 -0.34
C ALA A 222 -17.34 1.45 0.80
N SER A 223 -16.64 0.63 1.59
CA SER A 223 -15.75 1.11 2.65
C SER A 223 -14.48 1.81 2.14
N ILE A 224 -13.94 1.51 0.95
CA ILE A 224 -12.86 2.34 0.36
C ILE A 224 -13.43 3.67 -0.05
N VAL A 225 -14.57 3.63 -0.74
CA VAL A 225 -15.19 4.83 -1.27
C VAL A 225 -15.61 5.69 -0.08
N GLU A 226 -16.24 5.17 0.96
CA GLU A 226 -16.58 5.86 2.21
C GLU A 226 -15.37 6.27 3.04
N TRP A 227 -14.26 5.52 3.02
CA TRP A 227 -13.04 5.93 3.71
C TRP A 227 -12.31 7.03 2.95
N ILE A 228 -12.15 6.93 1.63
CA ILE A 228 -11.66 8.01 0.77
C ILE A 228 -12.61 9.20 0.85
N TYR A 229 -13.92 8.99 0.79
CA TYR A 229 -14.98 10.01 0.85
C TYR A 229 -15.10 10.61 2.25
N GLY A 230 -14.82 9.84 3.30
CA GLY A 230 -14.74 10.26 4.69
C GLY A 230 -13.48 11.06 4.98
N LEU A 231 -12.33 10.65 4.44
CA LEU A 231 -11.09 11.45 4.43
C LEU A 231 -11.27 12.74 3.64
N VAL A 232 -12.03 12.70 2.56
CA VAL A 232 -12.44 13.83 1.73
C VAL A 232 -13.41 14.73 2.50
N ASN A 233 -14.40 14.23 3.24
CA ASN A 233 -15.41 15.04 3.95
C ASN A 233 -15.02 15.53 5.36
N ALA A 234 -13.96 14.98 5.96
CA ALA A 234 -13.47 15.41 7.28
C ALA A 234 -12.54 16.64 7.25
N LEU A 235 -12.36 17.24 6.06
CA LEU A 235 -11.61 18.48 5.78
C LEU A 235 -12.53 19.56 5.21
#